data_AF-L8FSZ0-F1
#
_entry.id   AF-L8FSZ0-F1
#
_cell.length_a   1.000
_cell.length_b   1.000
_cell.length_c   1.000
_cell.angle_alpha   90.00
_cell.angle_beta   90.00
_cell.angle_gamma   90.00
#
_symmetry.space_group_name_H-M   'P 1'
#
loop_
_entity.id
_entity.type
_entity.pdbx_description
1 polymer ?
#
loop_
_entity_poly.entity_id
_entity_poly.type
_entity_poly.pdbx_seq_one_letter_code
_entity_poly.pdbx_strand_id
1 'polypeptide(L)'
;MNLDEVVEVSKNESVAICCRRLVAAVIMQRFSYMVKAGVEYGEIYTGEATIFLRIPDDLLTVYYSLSVPKGDVGASTGWDERGNEPNRLHMTAVGQAVAFTLRALKTPPRSAQWIRKALRQLKTWNVVVKEVEDAVADEEVLSSEYRPSPR
;
A
#
# COMPACT_ATOMS: atom_id res chain seq x y z
N MET A 1 8.13 8.36 4.71
CA MET A 1 7.56 9.47 3.91
C MET A 1 7.36 10.65 4.84
N ASN A 2 7.80 11.86 4.46
CA ASN A 2 7.46 13.07 5.20
C ASN A 2 6.02 13.45 4.87
N LEU A 3 5.14 13.48 5.88
CA LEU A 3 3.71 13.72 5.67
C LEU A 3 3.40 15.20 5.42
N ASP A 4 4.21 16.12 5.94
CA ASP A 4 3.96 17.55 5.81
C ASP A 4 4.04 18.02 4.35
N GLU A 5 4.99 17.45 3.60
CA GLU A 5 5.16 17.70 2.15
C GLU A 5 4.00 17.15 1.29
N VAL A 6 3.23 16.23 1.84
CA VAL A 6 2.15 15.53 1.12
C VAL A 6 0.79 16.17 1.40
N VAL A 7 0.62 16.76 2.58
CA VAL A 7 -0.68 17.30 3.05
C VAL A 7 -0.98 18.67 2.43
N GLU A 8 0.04 19.49 2.15
CA GLU A 8 -0.16 20.80 1.53
C GLU A 8 -0.07 20.71 0.00
N VAL A 9 -1.00 21.38 -0.69
CA VAL A 9 -1.01 21.49 -2.16
C VAL A 9 -0.41 22.84 -2.56
N SER A 10 0.65 22.79 -3.37
CA SER A 10 1.33 23.92 -3.97
C SER A 10 1.09 23.97 -5.48
N LYS A 11 1.18 25.17 -6.08
CA LYS A 11 0.96 25.38 -7.52
C LYS A 11 2.10 24.88 -8.42
N ASN A 12 3.25 24.54 -7.86
CA ASN A 12 4.46 24.24 -8.62
C ASN A 12 5.14 22.97 -8.11
N GLU A 13 4.36 21.91 -7.96
CA GLU A 13 4.83 20.64 -7.39
C GLU A 13 5.51 19.77 -8.43
N SER A 14 6.59 19.12 -8.03
CA SER A 14 7.18 18.07 -8.86
C SER A 14 6.23 16.87 -8.93
N VAL A 15 6.25 16.16 -10.05
CA VAL A 15 5.55 14.86 -10.22
C VAL A 15 5.80 13.91 -9.06
N ALA A 16 7.04 13.87 -8.54
CA ALA A 16 7.39 13.02 -7.41
C ALA A 16 6.63 13.35 -6.12
N ILE A 17 6.22 14.61 -5.92
CA ILE A 17 5.36 15.03 -4.80
C ILE A 17 3.91 14.62 -5.08
N CYS A 18 3.41 14.86 -6.30
CA CYS A 18 2.07 14.45 -6.71
C CYS A 18 1.88 12.93 -6.58
N CYS A 19 2.83 12.11 -7.06
CA CYS A 19 2.81 10.66 -6.91
C CYS A 19 2.87 10.23 -5.44
N ARG A 20 3.69 10.88 -4.60
CA ARG A 20 3.72 10.60 -3.16
C ARG A 20 2.39 10.90 -2.51
N ARG A 21 1.72 11.98 -2.92
CA ARG A 21 0.37 12.31 -2.45
C ARG A 21 -0.68 11.31 -2.89
N LEU A 22 -0.60 10.84 -4.13
CA LEU A 22 -1.49 9.78 -4.60
C LEU A 22 -1.32 8.51 -3.77
N VAL A 23 -0.08 8.05 -3.55
CA VAL A 23 0.21 6.88 -2.70
C VAL A 23 -0.32 7.08 -1.28
N ALA A 24 -0.11 8.25 -0.69
CA ALA A 24 -0.63 8.57 0.63
C ALA A 24 -2.17 8.53 0.66
N ALA A 25 -2.83 9.14 -0.34
CA ALA A 25 -4.29 9.17 -0.43
C ALA A 25 -4.89 7.76 -0.54
N VAL A 26 -4.28 6.88 -1.36
CA VAL A 26 -4.70 5.47 -1.50
C VAL A 26 -4.50 4.70 -0.20
N ILE A 27 -3.35 4.85 0.48
CA ILE A 27 -3.10 4.22 1.78
C ILE A 27 -4.09 4.72 2.83
N MET A 28 -4.35 6.02 2.90
CA MET A 28 -5.27 6.62 3.87
C MET A 28 -6.72 6.18 3.63
N GLN A 29 -7.14 6.04 2.37
CA GLN A 29 -8.45 5.50 2.04
C GLN A 29 -8.57 4.05 2.52
N ARG A 30 -7.56 3.21 2.24
CA ARG A 30 -7.56 1.81 2.70
C ARG A 30 -7.54 1.72 4.23
N PHE A 31 -6.73 2.54 4.89
CA PHE A 31 -6.65 2.64 6.35
C PHE A 31 -8.01 2.98 6.97
N SER A 32 -8.75 3.94 6.42
CA SER A 32 -10.10 4.30 6.88
C SER A 32 -11.05 3.11 6.87
N TYR A 33 -11.01 2.29 5.82
CA TYR A 33 -11.80 1.06 5.75
C TYR A 33 -11.34 -0.01 6.73
N MET A 34 -10.02 -0.17 6.92
CA MET A 34 -9.47 -1.12 7.89
C MET A 34 -9.92 -0.79 9.31
N VAL A 35 -9.88 0.49 9.70
CA VAL A 35 -10.36 0.96 11.01
C VAL A 35 -11.85 0.67 11.18
N LYS A 36 -12.68 0.98 10.19
CA LYS A 36 -14.14 0.73 10.25
C LYS A 36 -14.47 -0.75 10.35
N ALA A 37 -13.72 -1.60 9.64
CA ALA A 37 -13.87 -3.06 9.68
C ALA A 37 -13.23 -3.71 10.91
N GLY A 38 -12.40 -2.96 11.66
CA GLY A 38 -11.65 -3.50 12.79
C GLY A 38 -10.59 -4.53 12.39
N VAL A 39 -9.98 -4.40 11.21
CA VAL A 39 -8.94 -5.33 10.74
C VAL A 39 -7.55 -4.72 10.86
N GLU A 40 -6.59 -5.51 11.32
CA GLU A 40 -5.19 -5.08 11.48
C GLU A 40 -4.43 -5.09 10.15
N TYR A 41 -4.76 -6.00 9.24
CA TYR A 41 -4.04 -6.25 8.00
C TYR A 41 -4.88 -5.88 6.78
N GLY A 42 -4.25 -5.26 5.79
CA GLY A 42 -4.90 -4.87 4.55
C GLY A 42 -3.92 -4.87 3.38
N GLU A 43 -4.46 -4.92 2.17
CA GLU A 43 -3.67 -4.93 0.94
C GLU A 43 -4.26 -3.93 -0.07
N ILE A 44 -3.39 -3.44 -0.94
CA ILE A 44 -3.72 -2.62 -2.11
C ILE A 44 -2.99 -3.24 -3.31
N TYR A 45 -3.70 -3.43 -4.42
CA TYR A 45 -3.15 -3.94 -5.67
C TYR A 45 -3.15 -2.82 -6.71
N THR A 46 -2.00 -2.59 -7.34
CA THR A 46 -1.86 -1.65 -8.47
C THR A 46 -1.78 -2.37 -9.82
N GLY A 47 -1.81 -3.71 -9.82
CA GLY A 47 -1.55 -4.55 -10.99
C GLY A 47 -0.07 -4.87 -11.19
N GLU A 48 0.82 -3.95 -10.84
CA GLU A 48 2.28 -4.14 -10.91
C GLU A 48 2.94 -4.37 -9.56
N ALA A 49 2.36 -3.82 -8.50
CA ALA A 49 2.86 -3.91 -7.16
C ALA A 49 1.72 -4.22 -6.18
N THR A 50 2.10 -4.79 -5.06
CA THR A 50 1.21 -4.99 -3.92
C THR A 50 1.74 -4.18 -2.75
N ILE A 51 0.88 -3.38 -2.13
CA ILE A 51 1.19 -2.67 -0.89
C ILE A 51 0.48 -3.37 0.26
N PHE A 52 1.26 -4.01 1.11
CA PHE A 52 0.80 -4.65 2.33
C PHE A 52 0.75 -3.62 3.46
N LEU A 53 -0.35 -3.57 4.21
CA LEU A 53 -0.59 -2.61 5.29
C LEU A 53 -0.80 -3.32 6.63
N ARG A 54 -0.31 -2.70 7.70
CA ARG A 54 -0.57 -3.13 9.08
C ARG A 54 -0.87 -1.94 9.98
N ILE A 55 -1.98 -2.00 10.71
CA ILE A 55 -2.32 -1.04 11.75
C ILE A 55 -1.86 -1.61 13.11
N PRO A 56 -0.80 -1.08 13.73
CA PRO A 56 -0.42 -1.47 15.08
C PRO A 56 -1.45 -0.99 16.12
N ASP A 57 -1.18 -1.24 17.40
CA ASP A 57 -2.05 -0.74 18.46
C ASP A 57 -2.10 0.79 18.55
N ASP A 58 -1.04 1.45 18.07
CA ASP A 58 -1.03 2.89 17.83
C ASP A 58 -1.90 3.24 16.61
N LEU A 59 -2.97 3.98 16.88
CA LEU A 59 -4.00 4.34 15.91
C LEU A 59 -3.57 5.45 14.95
N LEU A 60 -2.46 6.13 15.22
CA LEU A 60 -1.97 7.24 14.39
C LEU A 60 -0.98 6.79 13.32
N THR A 61 -0.59 5.52 13.35
CA THR A 61 0.44 4.96 12.47
C THR A 61 -0.14 3.84 11.63
N VAL A 62 0.27 3.77 10.36
CA VAL A 62 0.08 2.59 9.51
C VAL A 62 1.43 2.19 8.94
N TYR A 63 1.82 0.94 9.13
CA TYR A 63 2.99 0.38 8.48
C TYR A 63 2.63 -0.09 7.09
N TYR A 64 3.54 0.11 6.14
CA TYR A 64 3.40 -0.41 4.80
C TYR A 64 4.66 -1.18 4.38
N SER A 65 4.47 -2.17 3.52
CA SER A 65 5.54 -2.89 2.81
C SER A 65 5.15 -2.99 1.34
N LEU A 66 6.07 -2.61 0.46
CA LEU A 66 5.89 -2.68 -0.98
C LEU A 66 6.49 -3.99 -1.49
N SER A 67 5.73 -4.75 -2.26
CA SER A 67 6.22 -5.86 -3.07
C SER A 67 6.04 -5.54 -4.54
N VAL A 68 7.12 -5.65 -5.30
CA VAL A 68 7.15 -5.47 -6.74
C VAL A 68 7.59 -6.80 -7.34
N PRO A 69 6.67 -7.70 -7.70
CA PRO A 69 6.97 -9.08 -8.10
C PRO A 69 8.09 -9.21 -9.14
N LYS A 70 8.15 -8.28 -10.11
CA LYS A 70 9.15 -8.24 -11.17
C LYS A 70 10.57 -7.90 -10.66
N GLY A 71 10.67 -7.17 -9.56
CA GLY A 71 11.94 -6.81 -8.93
C GLY A 71 12.32 -7.74 -7.76
N ASP A 72 11.32 -8.28 -7.05
CA ASP A 72 11.49 -9.13 -5.88
C ASP A 72 12.02 -10.54 -6.24
N VAL A 73 11.87 -10.93 -7.51
CA VAL A 73 12.29 -12.23 -8.05
C VAL A 73 13.17 -12.00 -9.28
N GLY A 74 14.48 -12.23 -9.15
CA GLY A 74 15.42 -12.10 -10.28
C GLY A 74 16.89 -12.18 -9.90
N ALA A 75 17.76 -12.07 -10.90
CA ALA A 75 19.21 -12.25 -10.75
C ALA A 75 19.86 -11.30 -9.73
N SER A 76 19.30 -10.09 -9.55
CA SER A 76 19.76 -9.10 -8.56
C SER A 76 19.48 -9.51 -7.10
N THR A 77 18.57 -10.46 -6.90
CA THR A 77 18.12 -10.90 -5.57
C THR A 77 18.72 -12.24 -5.16
N GLY A 78 19.55 -12.85 -6.01
CA GLY A 78 20.09 -14.20 -5.82
C GLY A 78 19.05 -15.31 -6.02
N TRP A 79 17.84 -14.98 -6.46
CA TRP A 79 16.81 -15.97 -6.73
C TRP A 79 17.13 -16.79 -7.99
N ASP A 80 17.16 -18.11 -7.86
CA ASP A 80 17.38 -19.07 -8.95
C ASP A 80 16.25 -20.11 -9.01
N GLU A 81 15.64 -20.27 -10.19
CA GLU A 81 14.62 -21.30 -10.49
C GLU A 81 15.15 -22.73 -10.27
N ARG A 82 16.45 -22.94 -10.44
CA ARG A 82 17.11 -24.25 -10.27
C ARG A 82 17.83 -24.40 -8.93
N GLY A 83 17.88 -23.34 -8.12
CA GLY A 83 18.53 -23.32 -6.83
C GLY A 83 17.78 -24.17 -5.81
N ASN A 84 18.53 -24.94 -5.00
CA ASN A 84 17.99 -25.85 -3.99
C ASN A 84 17.94 -25.21 -2.59
N GLU A 85 17.93 -23.88 -2.50
CA GLU A 85 17.93 -23.18 -1.22
C GLU A 85 16.60 -23.35 -0.48
N PRO A 86 16.64 -23.71 0.82
CA PRO A 86 15.44 -23.80 1.62
C PRO A 86 14.76 -22.42 1.71
N ASN A 87 13.45 -22.40 1.44
CA ASN A 87 12.55 -21.26 1.56
C ASN A 87 12.53 -20.21 0.43
N ARG A 88 13.04 -20.45 -0.79
CA ARG A 88 12.98 -19.47 -1.91
C ARG A 88 11.61 -18.86 -2.26
N LEU A 89 10.52 -19.54 -1.91
CA LEU A 89 9.16 -19.09 -2.25
C LEU A 89 8.76 -17.81 -1.51
N HIS A 90 9.37 -17.51 -0.37
CA HIS A 90 9.02 -16.33 0.42
C HIS A 90 9.24 -15.02 -0.34
N MET A 91 10.13 -14.97 -1.33
CA MET A 91 10.40 -13.76 -2.13
C MET A 91 9.40 -13.54 -3.26
N THR A 92 8.64 -14.58 -3.61
CA THR A 92 7.64 -14.49 -4.68
C THR A 92 6.41 -13.72 -4.22
N ALA A 93 5.72 -13.06 -5.15
CA ALA A 93 4.44 -12.40 -4.88
C ALA A 93 3.43 -13.33 -4.20
N VAL A 94 3.35 -14.57 -4.68
CA VAL A 94 2.47 -15.61 -4.12
C VAL A 94 2.89 -15.96 -2.70
N GLY A 95 4.19 -16.14 -2.45
CA GLY A 95 4.70 -16.42 -1.11
C GLY A 95 4.42 -15.28 -0.13
N GLN A 96 4.63 -14.03 -0.54
CA GLN A 96 4.30 -12.85 0.26
C GLN A 96 2.80 -12.76 0.55
N ALA A 97 1.95 -12.91 -0.48
CA ALA A 97 0.49 -12.88 -0.32
C ALA A 97 -0.03 -13.99 0.60
N VAL A 98 0.48 -15.22 0.46
CA VAL A 98 0.12 -16.33 1.35
C VAL A 98 0.57 -16.05 2.78
N ALA A 99 1.82 -15.63 2.98
CA ALA A 99 2.35 -15.32 4.31
C ALA A 99 1.58 -14.17 4.99
N PHE A 100 1.18 -13.16 4.22
CA PHE A 100 0.37 -12.06 4.70
C PHE A 100 -1.05 -12.49 5.04
N THR A 101 -1.70 -13.26 4.16
CA THR A 101 -3.04 -13.82 4.39
C THR A 101 -3.08 -14.69 5.65
N LEU A 102 -2.09 -15.57 5.84
CA LEU A 102 -1.99 -16.40 7.04
C LEU A 102 -1.82 -15.56 8.32
N ARG A 103 -1.09 -14.45 8.26
CA ARG A 103 -0.98 -13.50 9.39
C ARG A 103 -2.31 -12.80 9.67
N ALA A 104 -3.02 -12.37 8.63
CA ALA A 104 -4.33 -11.76 8.76
C ALA A 104 -5.35 -12.72 9.39
N LEU A 105 -5.40 -13.98 8.93
CA LEU A 105 -6.33 -15.00 9.46
C LEU A 105 -6.07 -15.38 10.92
N LYS A 106 -4.80 -15.36 11.35
CA LYS A 106 -4.44 -15.60 12.76
C LYS A 106 -4.81 -14.44 13.68
N THR A 107 -5.16 -13.28 13.12
CA THR A 107 -5.40 -12.06 13.88
C THR A 107 -6.91 -11.85 14.02
N PRO A 108 -7.47 -11.92 15.25
CA PRO A 108 -8.88 -11.69 15.44
C PRO A 108 -9.24 -10.23 15.12
N PRO A 109 -10.47 -9.96 14.63
CA PRO A 109 -10.95 -8.60 14.47
C PRO A 109 -10.88 -7.80 15.79
N ARG A 110 -10.56 -6.52 15.66
CA ARG A 110 -10.50 -5.58 16.79
C ARG A 110 -11.89 -5.37 17.39
N SER A 111 -11.92 -5.15 18.70
CA SER A 111 -13.18 -5.00 19.44
C SER A 111 -13.95 -3.75 19.02
N ALA A 112 -15.28 -3.76 19.19
CA ALA A 112 -16.10 -2.58 18.93
C ALA A 112 -15.69 -1.36 19.77
N GLN A 113 -15.10 -1.57 20.95
CA GLN A 113 -14.55 -0.48 21.77
C GLN A 113 -13.32 0.15 21.10
N TRP A 114 -12.41 -0.68 20.55
CA TRP A 114 -11.25 -0.20 19.80
C TRP A 114 -11.69 0.62 18.58
N ILE A 115 -12.66 0.11 17.81
CA ILE A 115 -13.18 0.80 16.62
C ILE A 115 -13.77 2.16 17.00
N ARG A 116 -14.63 2.21 18.04
CA ARG A 116 -15.21 3.47 18.53
C ARG A 116 -14.16 4.44 19.04
N LYS A 117 -13.09 3.96 19.68
CA LYS A 117 -11.98 4.81 20.13
C LYS A 117 -11.24 5.41 18.92
N ALA A 118 -10.92 4.59 17.92
CA ALA A 118 -10.27 5.02 16.70
C ALA A 118 -11.08 6.07 15.94
N LEU A 119 -12.39 5.83 15.74
CA LEU A 119 -13.26 6.78 15.06
C LEU A 119 -13.43 8.12 15.81
N ARG A 120 -13.21 8.17 17.13
CA ARG A 120 -13.23 9.43 17.89
C ARG A 120 -11.90 10.18 17.84
N GLN A 121 -10.79 9.46 17.73
CA GLN A 121 -9.45 10.06 17.72
C GLN A 121 -9.02 10.51 16.32
N LEU A 122 -9.42 9.76 15.29
CA LEU A 122 -9.03 10.02 13.91
C LEU A 122 -9.91 11.09 13.29
N LYS A 123 -9.27 12.03 12.59
CA LYS A 123 -9.97 13.03 11.77
C LYS A 123 -10.47 12.38 10.48
N THR A 124 -11.60 12.87 9.96
CA THR A 124 -12.10 12.46 8.66
C THR A 124 -11.13 12.90 7.56
N TRP A 125 -10.76 11.95 6.70
CA TRP A 125 -9.98 12.22 5.50
C TRP A 125 -10.92 12.71 4.39
N ASN A 126 -10.79 13.97 3.99
CA ASN A 126 -11.68 14.62 3.01
C ASN A 126 -11.12 14.64 1.57
N VAL A 127 -10.04 13.89 1.30
CA VAL A 127 -9.43 13.86 -0.03
C VAL A 127 -10.04 12.75 -0.86
N VAL A 128 -10.52 13.09 -2.04
CA VAL A 128 -11.00 12.12 -3.03
C VAL A 128 -9.81 11.62 -3.83
N VAL A 129 -9.51 10.33 -3.75
CA VAL A 129 -8.33 9.72 -4.41
C VAL A 129 -8.30 10.04 -5.90
N LYS A 130 -9.46 9.99 -6.57
CA LYS A 130 -9.59 10.29 -8.00
C LYS A 130 -9.16 11.72 -8.34
N GLU A 131 -9.47 12.70 -7.50
CA GLU A 131 -9.06 14.10 -7.73
C GLU A 131 -7.54 14.26 -7.61
N VAL A 132 -6.89 13.49 -6.73
CA VAL A 132 -5.43 13.47 -6.60
C VAL A 132 -4.78 12.76 -7.78
N GLU A 133 -5.41 11.70 -8.28
CA GLU A 133 -4.98 10.96 -9.47
C GLU A 133 -5.06 11.85 -10.72
N ASP A 134 -6.19 12.50 -10.96
CA ASP A 134 -6.41 13.41 -12.09
C ASP A 134 -5.44 14.61 -12.09
N ALA A 135 -4.88 14.96 -10.92
CA ALA A 135 -3.89 16.03 -10.78
C ALA A 135 -2.44 15.58 -11.12
N VAL A 136 -2.19 14.27 -11.21
CA VAL A 136 -0.91 13.75 -11.70
C VAL A 136 -0.98 13.77 -13.23
N ALA A 137 -0.31 14.72 -13.88
CA ALA A 137 -0.29 14.79 -15.34
C ALA A 137 0.36 13.52 -15.92
N ASP A 138 -0.39 12.78 -16.76
CA ASP A 138 0.06 11.54 -17.42
C ASP A 138 1.35 11.71 -18.24
N GLU A 139 1.62 12.92 -18.74
CA GLU A 139 2.72 13.18 -19.68
C GLU A 139 4.12 13.20 -19.02
N GLU A 140 4.21 13.36 -17.68
CA GLU A 140 5.49 13.43 -16.96
C GLU A 140 5.79 12.19 -16.09
N VAL A 141 4.85 11.25 -15.99
CA VAL A 141 5.06 9.99 -15.27
C VAL A 141 5.77 9.01 -16.21
N LEU A 142 6.96 8.52 -15.82
CA LEU A 142 7.64 7.44 -16.53
C LEU A 142 6.66 6.28 -16.72
N SER A 143 6.30 6.00 -17.97
CA SER A 143 5.33 4.96 -18.27
C SER A 143 5.81 3.63 -17.70
N SER A 144 4.92 2.94 -16.99
CA SER A 144 5.12 1.55 -16.65
C SER A 144 5.45 0.74 -17.92
N GLU A 145 6.36 -0.25 -17.78
CA GLU A 145 6.63 -1.21 -18.86
C GLU A 145 5.42 -2.12 -19.15
N TYR A 146 4.49 -2.24 -18.19
CA TYR A 146 3.23 -2.96 -18.36
C TYR A 146 2.21 -2.10 -19.10
N ARG A 147 1.81 -2.55 -20.29
CA ARG A 147 0.65 -2.01 -21.02
C ARG A 147 -0.45 -3.06 -21.04
N PRO A 148 -1.60 -2.83 -20.36
CA PRO A 148 -2.71 -3.75 -20.44
C PRO A 148 -3.19 -3.83 -21.90
N SER A 149 -3.58 -5.03 -22.35
CA SER A 149 -4.09 -5.21 -23.71
C SER A 149 -5.33 -4.32 -23.92
N PRO A 150 -5.42 -3.58 -25.04
CA PRO A 150 -6.63 -2.85 -25.35
C PRO A 150 -7.78 -3.86 -25.51
N ARG A 151 -8.89 -3.60 -24.82
CA ARG A 151 -10.13 -4.39 -24.94
C ARG A 151 -10.82 -4.13 -26.26
#